data_AF-A0A356Q1H6-F1
#
_entry.id   AF-A0A356Q1H6-F1
#
_cell.length_a   1.000
_cell.length_b   1.000
_cell.length_c   1.000
_cell.angle_alpha   90.00
_cell.angle_beta   90.00
_cell.angle_gamma   90.00
#
_symmetry.space_group_name_H-M   'P 1'
#
loop_
_entity.id
_entity.type
_entity.pdbx_description
1 polymer ?
#
loop_
_entity_poly.entity_id
_entity_poly.type
_entity_poly.pdbx_seq_one_letter_code
_entity_poly.pdbx_strand_id
1 'polypeptide(L)' 'MKLGVICDGISRDLAHTVDVMDEFGLEYAELQFVGDTEVGDHSDAEIYEIDTLLRDRGKPVS' A
#
# COMPACT_ATOMS: atom_id res chain seq x y z
N MET A 1 1.19 -19.46 -4.84
CA MET A 1 1.42 -18.30 -5.71
C MET A 1 0.87 -17.10 -4.96
N LYS A 2 1.66 -16.03 -4.80
CA LYS A 2 1.23 -14.79 -4.11
C LYS A 2 0.93 -13.76 -5.18
N LEU A 3 -0.23 -13.10 -5.11
CA LEU A 3 -0.62 -12.06 -6.06
C LEU A 3 -0.45 -10.70 -5.37
N GLY A 4 0.48 -9.90 -5.88
CA GLY A 4 0.70 -8.52 -5.50
C GLY A 4 0.02 -7.56 -6.47
N VAL A 5 -0.15 -6.31 -6.04
CA VAL A 5 -0.62 -5.21 -6.88
C VAL A 5 0.18 -3.95 -6.60
N ILE A 6 0.60 -3.27 -7.66
CA ILE A 6 1.21 -1.95 -7.60
C ILE A 6 0.12 -0.94 -7.20
N CYS A 7 0.20 -0.44 -5.98
CA CYS A 7 -0.87 0.32 -5.33
C CYS A 7 -1.20 1.65 -6.02
N ASP A 8 -0.19 2.39 -6.49
CA ASP A 8 -0.38 3.65 -7.21
C ASP A 8 -0.89 3.45 -8.65
N GLY A 9 -0.92 2.20 -9.13
CA GLY A 9 -1.68 1.80 -10.32
C GLY A 9 -3.20 1.80 -10.10
N ILE A 10 -3.66 1.70 -8.84
CA ILE A 10 -5.07 1.85 -8.44
C ILE A 10 -5.34 3.32 -8.09
N SER A 11 -4.61 3.85 -7.10
CA SER A 11 -4.75 5.22 -6.60
C SER A 11 -3.54 5.63 -5.78
N ARG A 12 -3.23 6.94 -5.79
CA ARG A 12 -2.23 7.54 -4.89
C ARG A 12 -2.73 7.70 -3.45
N ASP A 13 -4.04 7.61 -3.23
CA ASP A 13 -4.60 7.48 -1.88
C ASP A 13 -4.50 6.02 -1.43
N LEU A 14 -3.57 5.74 -0.52
CA LEU A 14 -3.29 4.38 -0.06
C LEU A 14 -4.49 3.75 0.68
N ALA A 15 -5.24 4.52 1.46
CA ALA A 15 -6.40 4.00 2.17
C ALA A 15 -7.47 3.52 1.18
N HIS A 16 -7.75 4.34 0.15
CA HIS A 16 -8.65 3.95 -0.92
C HIS A 16 -8.15 2.71 -1.67
N THR A 17 -6.86 2.64 -1.99
CA THR A 17 -6.27 1.47 -2.65
C THR A 17 -6.45 0.20 -1.82
N VAL A 18 -6.26 0.26 -0.50
CA VAL A 18 -6.45 -0.89 0.39
C VAL A 18 -7.91 -1.35 0.43
N ASP A 19 -8.88 -0.43 0.35
CA ASP A 19 -10.30 -0.78 0.24
C ASP A 19 -10.61 -1.51 -1.08
N VAL A 20 -10.01 -1.08 -2.18
CA VAL A 20 -10.11 -1.80 -3.47
C VAL A 20 -9.44 -3.18 -3.38
N MET A 21 -8.28 -3.29 -2.72
CA MET A 21 -7.65 -4.59 -2.48
C MET A 21 -8.54 -5.55 -1.70
N ASP A 22 -9.33 -5.06 -0.75
CA ASP A 22 -10.33 -5.86 -0.05
C ASP A 22 -11.49 -6.29 -0.95
N GLU A 23 -12.02 -5.39 -1.77
CA GLU A 23 -13.10 -5.68 -2.72
C GLU A 23 -12.75 -6.85 -3.65
N PHE A 24 -11.50 -6.89 -4.12
CA PHE A 24 -11.03 -7.89 -5.08
C PHE A 24 -10.23 -9.04 -4.46
N GLY A 25 -10.07 -9.08 -3.13
CA GLY A 25 -9.33 -10.13 -2.43
C GLY A 25 -7.84 -10.17 -2.75
N LEU A 26 -7.21 -9.02 -3.00
CA LEU A 26 -5.77 -8.87 -3.23
C LEU A 26 -5.01 -8.87 -1.89
N GLU A 27 -3.95 -9.66 -1.80
CA GLU A 27 -3.26 -9.93 -0.53
C GLU A 27 -2.02 -9.05 -0.34
N TYR A 28 -1.19 -8.87 -1.36
CA TYR A 28 0.10 -8.19 -1.22
C TYR A 28 0.07 -6.79 -1.86
N ALA A 29 0.58 -5.81 -1.13
CA ALA A 29 0.79 -4.45 -1.63
C ALA A 29 2.20 -4.32 -2.21
N GLU A 30 2.31 -3.72 -3.39
CA GLU A 30 3.57 -3.28 -3.98
C GLU A 30 3.53 -1.75 -4.04
N LEU A 31 4.52 -1.08 -3.43
CA LEU A 31 4.50 0.38 -3.27
C LEU A 31 5.61 1.03 -4.11
N GLN A 32 5.23 2.02 -4.93
CA GLN A 32 6.17 2.91 -5.61
C GLN A 32 5.94 4.36 -5.14
N PHE A 33 4.69 4.83 -5.20
CA PHE A 33 4.26 6.11 -4.63
C PHE A 33 3.19 5.90 -3.56
N VAL A 34 3.21 6.74 -2.52
CA VAL A 34 2.08 6.94 -1.60
C VAL A 34 1.84 8.44 -1.50
N GLY A 35 0.63 8.87 -1.87
CA GLY A 35 0.37 10.27 -2.20
C GLY A 35 1.22 10.71 -3.39
N ASP A 36 1.90 11.84 -3.26
CA ASP A 36 2.75 12.42 -4.31
C ASP A 36 4.26 12.14 -4.11
N THR A 37 4.62 11.30 -3.14
CA THR A 37 6.02 11.04 -2.76
C THR A 37 6.39 9.59 -3.06
N GLU A 38 7.57 9.37 -3.65
CA GLU A 38 8.12 8.03 -3.82
C GLU A 38 8.38 7.41 -2.45
N VAL A 39 8.13 6.10 -2.32
CA VAL A 39 8.32 5.39 -1.04
C VAL A 39 9.71 5.57 -0.47
N GLY A 40 10.74 5.68 -1.33
CA GLY A 40 12.12 5.90 -0.90
C GLY A 40 12.40 7.28 -0.31
N ASP A 41 11.51 8.25 -0.50
CA ASP A 41 11.68 9.65 -0.09
C ASP A 41 10.85 10.02 1.15
N HIS A 42 10.03 9.10 1.66
CA HIS A 42 9.27 9.27 2.90
C HIS A 42 10.19 9.27 4.12
N SER A 43 9.81 10.02 5.14
CA SER A 43 10.45 9.95 6.46
C SER A 43 10.16 8.62 7.16
N ASP A 44 11.00 8.26 8.13
CA ASP A 44 10.78 7.05 8.95
C ASP A 44 9.40 7.03 9.62
N ALA A 45 8.87 8.20 9.98
CA ALA A 45 7.53 8.33 10.58
C ALA A 45 6.42 8.03 9.55
N GLU A 46 6.53 8.56 8.33
CA GLU A 46 5.58 8.29 7.25
C GLU A 46 5.62 6.81 6.83
N ILE A 47 6.82 6.21 6.75
CA ILE A 47 6.97 4.78 6.50
C ILE A 47 6.28 3.94 7.59
N TYR A 48 6.41 4.33 8.86
CA TYR A 48 5.75 3.64 9.95
C TYR A 48 4.22 3.73 9.85
N GLU A 49 3.67 4.88 9.48
CA GLU A 49 2.23 5.06 9.26
C GLU A 49 1.72 4.22 8.08
N ILE A 50 2.47 4.19 6.97
CA ILE A 50 2.17 3.35 5.79
C ILE A 50 2.15 1.87 6.16
N ASP A 51 3.20 1.37 6.84
CA ASP A 51 3.29 -0.03 7.27
C ASP A 51 2.19 -0.39 8.27
N THR A 52 1.85 0.52 9.18
CA THR A 52 0.77 0.32 10.16
C THR A 52 -0.59 0.16 9.45
N LEU A 53 -0.92 1.06 8.53
CA LEU A 53 -2.17 0.97 7.75
C LEU A 53 -2.28 -0.36 7.02
N LEU A 54 -1.21 -0.79 6.36
CA LEU A 54 -1.17 -2.03 5.60
C LEU A 54 -1.30 -3.26 6.50
N ARG A 55 -0.59 -3.32 7.63
CA ARG A 55 -0.66 -4.43 8.58
C ARG A 55 -2.02 -4.55 9.25
N ASP A 56 -2.61 -3.43 9.67
CA ASP A 56 -3.93 -3.40 10.31
C ASP A 56 -5.02 -3.91 9.36
N ARG A 57 -4.80 -3.78 8.05
CA ARG A 57 -5.71 -4.25 7.00
C ARG A 57 -5.29 -5.61 6.40
N GLY A 58 -4.26 -6.24 6.95
CA GLY A 58 -3.77 -7.55 6.51
C GLY A 58 -3.19 -7.57 5.10
N LYS A 59 -2.61 -6.45 4.64
CA LYS A 59 -2.02 -6.27 3.30
C LYS A 59 -0.49 -6.12 3.37
N PRO A 60 0.28 -7.18 3.67
CA PRO A 60 1.74 -7.06 3.77
C PRO A 60 2.37 -6.57 2.46
N VAL A 61 3.45 -5.81 2.59
CA VAL A 61 4.31 -5.46 1.44
C VAL A 61 5.10 -6.69 0.99
N SER A 62 5.19 -6.93 -0.32
CA SER A 62 5.95 -8.05 -0.93
C SER A 62 7.32 -7.66 -1.45
#